data_AF-A0A354XGT5-F1
#
_entry.id   AF-A0A354XGT5-F1
#
_cell.length_a   1.000
_cell.length_b   1.000
_cell.length_c   1.000
_cell.angle_alpha   90.00
_cell.angle_beta   90.00
_cell.angle_gamma   90.00
#
_symmetry.space_group_name_H-M   'P 1'
#
loop_
_entity.id
_entity.type
_entity.pdbx_description
1 polymer ?
#
loop_
_entity_poly.entity_id
_entity_poly.type
_entity_poly.pdbx_seq_one_letter_code
_entity_poly.pdbx_strand_id
1 'polypeptide(L)'
;AMDQDIPAAWVTGDSVYGGNRSLRLWLEERSQPFVLEVACNESLWWQSFHYTRADEIAAALPDDAWQTLSAGSGSKGERWFCDSQR
;
A
#
# COMPACT_ATOMS: atom_id res chain seq x y z
N ALA A 1 17.17 -13.22 -6.73
CA ALA A 1 16.12 -12.82 -7.70
C ALA A 1 16.29 -11.36 -8.08
N MET A 2 16.27 -10.40 -7.14
CA MET A 2 16.57 -8.99 -7.46
C MET A 2 18.08 -8.68 -7.54
N ASP A 3 18.94 -9.39 -6.79
CA ASP A 3 20.40 -9.25 -6.91
C ASP A 3 21.00 -9.92 -8.18
N GLN A 4 20.12 -10.35 -9.10
CA GLN A 4 20.48 -10.98 -10.39
C GLN A 4 20.21 -10.04 -11.58
N ASP A 5 20.11 -8.73 -11.32
CA ASP A 5 19.87 -7.68 -12.32
C ASP A 5 18.61 -7.92 -13.18
N ILE A 6 17.58 -8.53 -12.57
CA ILE A 6 16.27 -8.66 -13.21
C ILE A 6 15.57 -7.30 -13.05
N PRO A 7 15.28 -6.57 -14.14
CA PRO A 7 14.64 -5.26 -14.06
C PRO A 7 13.19 -5.43 -13.64
N ALA A 8 12.95 -5.50 -12.33
CA ALA A 8 11.62 -5.37 -11.77
C ALA A 8 11.27 -3.88 -11.79
N ALA A 9 10.30 -3.49 -12.62
CA ALA A 9 9.87 -2.09 -12.67
C ALA A 9 9.19 -1.67 -11.36
N TRP A 10 8.48 -2.60 -10.69
CA TRP A 10 7.75 -2.37 -9.45
C TRP A 10 7.82 -3.62 -8.56
N VAL A 11 7.84 -3.42 -7.24
CA VAL A 11 7.70 -4.50 -6.25
C VAL A 11 6.33 -4.39 -5.59
N THR A 12 5.57 -5.49 -5.58
CA THR A 12 4.27 -5.55 -4.91
C THR A 12 4.30 -6.57 -3.78
N GLY A 13 3.65 -6.27 -2.65
CA GLY A 13 3.58 -7.18 -1.51
C GLY A 13 2.33 -6.97 -0.67
N ASP A 14 1.83 -8.06 -0.09
CA ASP A 14 0.69 -8.05 0.80
C ASP A 14 1.08 -7.62 2.24
N SER A 15 0.08 -7.55 3.12
CA SER A 15 0.21 -7.12 4.51
C SER A 15 1.28 -7.87 5.33
N VAL A 16 1.60 -9.12 4.98
CA VAL A 16 2.66 -9.89 5.66
C VAL A 16 4.03 -9.25 5.42
N TYR A 17 4.21 -8.61 4.26
CA TYR A 17 5.45 -7.97 3.87
C TYR A 17 5.46 -6.47 4.12
N GLY A 18 4.32 -5.77 4.03
CA GLY A 18 4.30 -4.32 4.28
C GLY A 18 4.51 -3.92 5.74
N GLY A 19 4.19 -4.81 6.70
CA GLY A 19 4.56 -4.60 8.11
C GLY A 19 6.08 -4.63 8.36
N ASN A 20 6.88 -5.11 7.41
CA ASN A 20 8.33 -5.16 7.57
C ASN A 20 9.00 -3.83 7.19
N ARG A 21 9.32 -3.02 8.19
CA ARG A 21 10.04 -1.74 8.00
C ARG A 21 11.38 -1.91 7.29
N SER A 22 12.13 -2.98 7.59
CA SER A 22 13.43 -3.23 6.94
C SER A 22 13.29 -3.51 5.45
N LEU A 23 12.20 -4.17 5.03
CA LEU A 23 11.90 -4.37 3.61
C LEU A 23 11.62 -3.04 2.90
N ARG A 24 10.82 -2.16 3.51
CA ARG A 24 10.54 -0.82 2.98
C ARG A 24 11.81 0.01 2.83
N LEU A 25 12.62 0.10 3.88
CA LEU A 25 13.87 0.85 3.84
C LEU A 25 14.83 0.31 2.76
N TRP A 26 14.91 -1.01 2.61
CA TRP A 26 15.75 -1.63 1.58
C TRP A 26 15.27 -1.31 0.15
N LEU A 27 13.97 -1.19 -0.08
CA LEU A 27 13.41 -0.77 -1.37
C LEU A 27 13.64 0.73 -1.62
N GLU A 28 13.50 1.57 -0.59
CA GLU A 28 13.76 3.02 -0.64
C GLU A 28 15.25 3.31 -0.93
N GLU A 29 16.17 2.64 -0.24
CA GLU A 29 17.63 2.77 -0.46
C GLU A 29 18.03 2.44 -1.90
N ARG A 30 17.31 1.52 -2.54
CA ARG A 30 17.53 1.11 -3.94
C ARG A 30 16.79 1.99 -4.95
N SER A 31 16.03 3.00 -4.49
CA SER A 31 15.13 3.81 -5.34
C SER A 31 14.19 2.96 -6.20
N GLN A 32 13.82 1.77 -5.71
CA GLN A 32 12.97 0.81 -6.39
C GLN A 32 11.50 1.18 -6.17
N PRO A 33 10.68 1.44 -7.21
CA PRO A 33 9.25 1.65 -7.02
C PRO A 33 8.56 0.44 -6.38
N PHE A 34 7.68 0.67 -5.41
CA PHE A 34 6.95 -0.41 -4.74
C PHE A 34 5.53 -0.02 -4.30
N VAL A 35 4.68 -1.02 -4.15
CA VAL A 35 3.34 -0.94 -3.55
C VAL A 35 3.23 -2.06 -2.52
N LEU A 36 3.19 -1.71 -1.24
CA LEU A 36 3.05 -2.66 -0.15
C LEU A 36 1.78 -2.38 0.61
N GLU A 37 0.95 -3.41 0.81
CA GLU A 37 -0.18 -3.34 1.72
C GLU A 37 0.35 -3.28 3.16
N VAL A 38 -0.12 -2.31 3.95
CA VAL A 38 0.24 -2.18 5.37
C VAL A 38 -1.01 -2.33 6.24
N ALA A 39 -0.82 -2.73 7.50
CA ALA A 39 -1.91 -2.74 8.46
C ALA A 39 -2.44 -1.32 8.69
N CYS A 40 -3.74 -1.17 8.92
CA CYS A 40 -4.36 0.14 9.12
C CYS A 40 -3.81 0.91 10.34
N ASN A 41 -3.34 0.20 11.35
CA ASN A 41 -2.74 0.77 12.56
C ASN A 41 -1.21 0.95 12.45
N GLU A 42 -0.63 0.69 11.28
CA GLU A 42 0.81 0.85 11.05
C GLU A 42 1.18 2.33 11.08
N SER A 43 2.19 2.67 11.87
CA SER A 43 2.74 4.02 11.97
C SER A 43 3.72 4.30 10.84
N LEU A 44 3.36 5.19 9.93
CA LEU A 44 4.15 5.58 8.75
C LEU A 44 4.80 6.95 8.95
N TRP A 45 6.00 7.12 8.41
CA TRP A 45 6.56 8.45 8.22
C TRP A 45 5.93 9.06 6.97
N TRP A 46 5.01 10.00 7.15
CA TRP A 46 4.23 10.58 6.06
C TRP A 46 4.17 12.10 6.14
N GLN A 47 4.77 12.77 5.14
CA GLN A 47 4.77 14.23 4.89
C GLN A 47 5.21 15.17 6.04
N SER A 48 5.42 14.66 7.24
CA SER A 48 5.75 15.40 8.46
C SER A 48 6.88 14.69 9.22
N PHE A 49 7.44 15.33 10.25
CA PHE A 49 8.42 14.70 11.14
C PHE A 49 7.80 13.76 12.18
N HIS A 50 6.49 13.53 12.12
CA HIS A 50 5.76 12.65 13.03
C HIS A 50 5.37 11.37 12.31
N TYR A 51 5.34 10.28 13.08
CA TYR A 51 4.71 9.05 12.62
C TYR A 51 3.19 9.22 12.69
N THR A 52 2.51 8.93 11.59
CA THR A 52 1.06 8.98 11.47
C THR A 52 0.56 7.60 11.09
N ARG A 53 -0.54 7.15 11.70
CA ARG A 53 -1.10 5.83 11.38
C ARG A 53 -1.68 5.81 9.97
N ALA A 54 -1.62 4.65 9.32
CA ALA A 54 -2.13 4.49 7.96
C ALA A 54 -3.62 4.82 7.82
N ASP A 55 -4.45 4.50 8.83
CA ASP A 55 -5.88 4.85 8.88
C ASP A 55 -6.12 6.36 8.97
N GLU A 56 -5.34 7.07 9.80
CA GLU A 56 -5.40 8.53 9.90
C GLU A 56 -4.99 9.20 8.57
N ILE A 57 -3.98 8.66 7.90
CA ILE A 57 -3.55 9.12 6.57
C ILE A 57 -4.67 8.91 5.55
N ALA A 58 -5.23 7.69 5.50
CA ALA A 58 -6.32 7.34 4.61
C ALA A 58 -7.54 8.26 4.81
N ALA A 59 -7.94 8.49 6.07
CA ALA A 59 -9.06 9.35 6.41
C ALA A 59 -8.82 10.85 6.10
N ALA A 60 -7.56 11.28 6.01
CA ALA A 60 -7.21 12.66 5.68
C ALA A 60 -7.17 12.94 4.16
N LEU A 61 -7.18 11.90 3.31
CA LEU A 61 -7.22 12.08 1.86
C LEU A 61 -8.60 12.58 1.40
N PRO A 62 -8.66 13.44 0.37
CA PRO A 62 -9.93 13.90 -0.17
C PRO A 62 -10.70 12.74 -0.82
N ASP A 63 -12.03 12.83 -0.84
CA ASP A 63 -12.90 11.75 -1.35
C ASP A 63 -12.61 11.38 -2.81
N ASP A 64 -12.11 12.32 -3.63
CA ASP A 64 -11.74 12.10 -5.03
C ASP A 64 -10.40 11.36 -5.22
N ALA A 65 -9.60 11.20 -4.17
CA ALA A 65 -8.41 10.34 -4.18
C ALA A 65 -8.75 8.85 -4.15
N TRP A 66 -9.98 8.51 -3.76
CA TRP A 66 -10.44 7.12 -3.67
C TRP A 66 -11.09 6.66 -4.97
N GLN A 67 -10.69 5.47 -5.43
CA GLN A 67 -11.30 4.81 -6.58
C GLN A 67 -11.90 3.49 -6.14
N THR A 68 -13.20 3.33 -6.35
CA THR A 68 -13.87 2.04 -6.22
C THR A 68 -13.51 1.18 -7.41
N LEU A 69 -12.89 0.03 -7.15
CA LEU A 69 -12.56 -0.95 -8.18
C LEU A 69 -13.37 -2.23 -7.99
N SER A 70 -13.84 -2.81 -9.09
CA SER A 70 -14.49 -4.12 -9.10
C SER A 70 -13.42 -5.20 -9.30
N ALA A 71 -13.39 -6.18 -8.40
CA ALA A 71 -12.58 -7.40 -8.55
C ALA A 71 -13.21 -8.41 -9.54
N GLY A 72 -14.13 -7.94 -10.39
CA GLY A 72 -14.83 -8.71 -11.42
C GLY A 72 -16.23 -9.17 -11.00
N SER A 73 -17.02 -9.55 -12.01
CA SER A 73 -18.35 -10.12 -11.85
C SER A 73 -18.26 -11.52 -11.23
N GLY A 74 -18.61 -11.64 -9.96
CA GLY A 74 -18.74 -12.92 -9.27
C GLY A 74 -20.12 -13.57 -9.51
N SER A 75 -20.28 -14.79 -8.99
CA SER A 75 -21.55 -15.54 -9.07
C SER A 75 -22.73 -14.89 -8.33
N LYS A 76 -22.51 -13.81 -7.59
CA LYS A 76 -23.53 -13.02 -6.87
C LYS A 76 -23.56 -11.54 -7.27
N GLY A 77 -22.98 -11.18 -8.42
CA GLY A 77 -22.78 -9.79 -8.84
C GLY A 77 -21.34 -9.32 -8.65
N GLU A 78 -21.09 -8.03 -8.91
CA GLU A 78 -19.75 -7.46 -8.85
C GLU A 78 -19.15 -7.53 -7.45
N ARG A 79 -17.88 -7.95 -7.38
CA ARG A 79 -17.11 -7.96 -6.13
C ARG A 79 -16.45 -6.61 -5.96
N TRP A 80 -17.19 -5.67 -5.41
CA TRP A 80 -16.69 -4.33 -5.13
C TRP A 80 -15.60 -4.35 -4.06
N PHE A 81 -14.49 -3.68 -4.33
CA PHE A 81 -13.53 -3.26 -3.33
C PHE A 81 -13.73 -1.74 -3.13
N CYS A 82 -14.37 -1.38 -2.02
CA CYS A 82 -14.46 -0.01 -1.54
C CYS A 82 -13.65 0.07 -0.25
N ASP A 83 -12.62 0.90 -0.21
CA ASP A 83 -12.00 1.30 1.06
C ASP A 83 -12.81 2.45 1.69
N SER A 84 -14.08 2.16 1.97
CA SER A 84 -14.97 3.02 2.73
C SER A 84 -14.80 2.66 4.20
N GLN A 85 -13.63 2.96 4.78
CA GLN A 85 -13.46 2.94 6.23
C GLN A 85 -14.02 4.22 6.86
N ARG A 86 -15.33 4.38 6.72
CA ARG A 86 -16.13 5.25 7.58
C ARG A 86 -17.04 4.41 8.45
#